data_AF-A0AAP3UZK6-F1
#
_entry.id   AF-A0AAP3UZK6-F1
#
_cell.length_a   1.000
_cell.length_b   1.000
_cell.length_c   1.000
_cell.angle_alpha   90.00
_cell.angle_beta   90.00
_cell.angle_gamma   90.00
#
_symmetry.space_group_name_H-M   'P 1'
#
loop_
_entity.id
_entity.type
_entity.pdbx_description
1 polymer ?
#
loop_
_entity_poly.entity_id
_entity_poly.type
_entity_poly.pdbx_seq_one_letter_code
_entity_poly.pdbx_strand_id
1 'polypeptide(L)'
;MPRRPVATCLPVLLLLAGCASTARDTAALDRYPGIKEQIISYYGNNASEQNQSCTGVEMTDITRATTLADTPQELILAIQYYWDVPDEQSQRGSVPCEGFATRNVTFTKSGGGLTLQTMSGTRP
;
A
#
# COMPACT_ATOMS: atom_id res chain seq x y z
N MET A 1 42.04 60.31 -10.86
CA MET A 1 41.09 59.50 -10.07
C MET A 1 40.30 58.60 -11.01
N PRO A 2 40.47 57.27 -10.99
CA PRO A 2 39.61 56.34 -11.73
C PRO A 2 38.55 55.71 -10.82
N ARG A 3 37.27 55.83 -11.19
CA ARG A 3 36.14 55.17 -10.51
C ARG A 3 36.08 53.69 -10.92
N ARG A 4 36.08 52.78 -9.96
CA ARG A 4 35.89 51.33 -10.20
C ARG A 4 34.39 50.99 -10.18
N PRO A 5 33.87 50.24 -11.16
CA PRO A 5 32.50 49.75 -11.10
C PRO A 5 32.39 48.59 -10.10
N VAL A 6 31.39 48.70 -9.22
CA VAL A 6 30.96 47.66 -8.28
C VAL A 6 30.29 46.57 -9.08
N ALA A 7 30.92 45.40 -9.20
CA ALA A 7 30.32 44.21 -9.78
C ALA A 7 29.51 43.49 -8.70
N THR A 8 28.19 43.63 -8.81
CA THR A 8 27.14 43.08 -7.96
C THR A 8 27.25 41.56 -7.88
N CYS A 9 27.43 41.04 -6.66
CA CYS A 9 27.38 39.62 -6.33
C CYS A 9 25.91 39.16 -6.38
N LEU A 10 25.51 38.41 -7.42
CA LEU A 10 24.18 37.81 -7.53
C LEU A 10 24.27 36.35 -7.01
N PRO A 11 23.68 36.00 -5.86
CA PRO A 11 23.62 34.61 -5.44
C PRO A 11 22.49 33.92 -6.23
N VAL A 12 22.86 33.01 -7.12
CA VAL A 12 21.92 32.08 -7.75
C VAL A 12 21.47 31.09 -6.68
N LEU A 13 20.30 31.33 -6.07
CA LEU A 13 19.60 30.31 -5.28
C LEU A 13 19.10 29.22 -6.24
N LEU A 14 19.82 28.11 -6.33
CA LEU A 14 19.30 26.87 -6.90
C LEU A 14 18.25 26.29 -5.95
N LEU A 15 16.98 26.49 -6.29
CA LEU A 15 15.83 25.77 -5.73
C LEU A 15 15.92 24.31 -6.18
N LEU A 16 16.43 23.42 -5.33
CA LEU A 16 16.21 21.99 -5.49
C LEU A 16 14.74 21.68 -5.17
N ALA A 17 13.89 21.74 -6.19
CA ALA A 17 12.59 21.08 -6.15
C ALA A 17 12.82 19.55 -6.14
N GLY A 18 13.01 19.00 -4.95
CA GLY A 18 13.03 17.55 -4.76
C GLY A 18 11.66 17.00 -5.12
N CYS A 19 11.60 16.25 -6.23
CA CYS A 19 10.46 15.40 -6.52
C CYS A 19 10.37 14.36 -5.40
N ALA A 20 9.51 14.59 -4.43
CA ALA A 20 9.10 13.55 -3.49
C ALA A 20 8.28 12.54 -4.30
N SER A 21 8.95 11.63 -4.99
CA SER A 21 8.33 10.39 -5.44
C SER A 21 7.85 9.70 -4.17
N THR A 22 6.53 9.60 -3.99
CA THR A 22 5.91 8.83 -2.90
C THR A 22 6.35 7.39 -3.08
N ALA A 23 7.50 7.04 -2.52
CA ALA A 23 8.10 5.73 -2.69
C ALA A 23 7.15 4.71 -2.06
N ARG A 24 6.88 3.65 -2.82
CA ARG A 24 6.19 2.47 -2.31
C ARG A 24 7.00 1.94 -1.12
N ASP A 25 6.38 1.92 0.06
CA ASP A 25 7.03 1.47 1.29
C ASP A 25 6.47 0.09 1.67
N THR A 26 6.97 -0.93 0.97
CA THR A 26 6.57 -2.34 1.14
C THR A 26 7.66 -3.18 1.79
N ALA A 27 8.67 -2.56 2.41
CA ALA A 27 9.82 -3.26 2.98
C ALA A 27 9.45 -4.32 4.04
N ALA A 28 8.27 -4.20 4.68
CA ALA A 28 7.77 -5.23 5.59
C ALA A 28 7.36 -6.52 4.87
N LEU A 29 6.85 -6.43 3.62
CA LEU A 29 6.50 -7.59 2.80
C LEU A 29 7.77 -8.32 2.32
N ASP A 30 8.79 -7.56 1.94
CA ASP A 30 10.02 -8.12 1.37
C ASP A 30 10.84 -8.95 2.37
N ARG A 31 10.65 -8.74 3.68
CA ARG A 31 11.30 -9.52 4.75
C ARG A 31 10.78 -10.96 4.84
N TYR A 32 9.59 -11.22 4.31
CA TYR A 32 8.85 -12.45 4.54
C TYR A 32 8.37 -13.03 3.21
N PRO A 33 9.12 -13.97 2.61
CA PRO A 33 8.73 -14.56 1.33
C PRO A 33 7.33 -15.17 1.36
N GLY A 34 6.54 -14.91 0.32
CA GLY A 34 5.21 -15.51 0.15
C GLY A 34 4.05 -14.81 0.86
N ILE A 35 4.30 -13.86 1.77
CA ILE A 35 3.19 -13.24 2.52
C ILE A 35 2.35 -12.28 1.67
N LYS A 36 2.95 -11.67 0.64
CA LYS A 36 2.21 -10.82 -0.31
C LYS A 36 1.17 -11.65 -1.07
N GLU A 37 1.57 -12.82 -1.56
CA GLU A 37 0.70 -13.75 -2.28
C GLU A 37 -0.41 -14.29 -1.36
N GLN A 38 -0.09 -14.59 -0.10
CA GLN A 38 -1.11 -14.98 0.89
C GLN A 38 -2.15 -13.89 1.12
N ILE A 39 -1.73 -12.62 1.22
CA ILE A 39 -2.63 -11.47 1.39
C ILE A 39 -3.57 -11.33 0.18
N ILE A 40 -3.01 -11.33 -1.03
CA ILE A 40 -3.79 -11.18 -2.27
C ILE A 40 -4.78 -12.32 -2.42
N SER A 41 -4.34 -13.56 -2.18
CA SER A 41 -5.20 -14.75 -2.23
C SER A 41 -6.30 -14.71 -1.18
N TYR A 42 -5.99 -14.33 0.06
CA TYR A 42 -7.00 -14.22 1.11
C TYR A 42 -8.02 -13.14 0.77
N TYR A 43 -7.57 -11.98 0.29
CA TYR A 43 -8.45 -10.90 -0.15
C TYR A 43 -9.39 -11.35 -1.27
N GLY A 44 -8.86 -11.89 -2.38
CA GLY A 44 -9.69 -12.28 -3.53
C GLY A 44 -10.75 -13.33 -3.21
N ASN A 45 -10.53 -14.17 -2.19
CA ASN A 45 -11.52 -15.18 -1.77
C ASN A 45 -12.57 -14.66 -0.78
N ASN A 46 -12.32 -13.54 -0.09
CA ASN A 46 -13.11 -13.15 1.09
C ASN A 46 -13.59 -11.69 1.09
N ALA A 47 -13.08 -10.86 0.17
CA ALA A 47 -13.28 -9.43 0.22
C ALA A 47 -14.61 -8.97 -0.39
N SER A 48 -15.13 -7.91 0.21
CA SER A 48 -16.16 -7.05 -0.34
C SER A 48 -15.87 -5.63 0.13
N GLU A 49 -16.03 -4.65 -0.73
CA GLU A 49 -15.73 -3.24 -0.44
C GLU A 49 -17.01 -2.40 -0.47
N GLN A 50 -16.90 -1.14 -0.05
CA GLN A 50 -18.02 -0.18 0.00
C GLN A 50 -19.28 -0.73 0.70
N ASN A 51 -19.13 -1.25 1.92
CA ASN A 51 -20.24 -1.84 2.68
C ASN A 51 -20.94 -2.99 1.94
N GLN A 52 -20.17 -3.83 1.23
CA GLN A 52 -20.63 -4.99 0.46
C GLN A 52 -21.32 -4.66 -0.87
N SER A 53 -21.33 -3.40 -1.31
CA SER A 53 -21.85 -3.06 -2.65
C SER A 53 -20.90 -3.47 -3.77
N CYS A 54 -19.59 -3.53 -3.50
CA CYS A 54 -18.58 -4.01 -4.44
C CYS A 54 -18.15 -5.43 -4.03
N THR A 55 -18.59 -6.42 -4.80
CA THR A 55 -18.23 -7.84 -4.65
C THR A 55 -17.43 -8.31 -5.86
N GLY A 56 -16.67 -9.40 -5.74
CA GLY A 56 -15.77 -9.84 -6.81
C GLY A 56 -14.63 -8.85 -7.05
N VAL A 57 -14.19 -8.19 -5.98
CA VAL A 57 -13.09 -7.22 -6.01
C VAL A 57 -11.75 -7.95 -6.03
N GLU A 58 -10.77 -7.32 -6.67
CA GLU A 58 -9.40 -7.80 -6.73
C GLU A 58 -8.45 -6.79 -6.08
N MET A 59 -7.37 -7.28 -5.47
CA MET A 59 -6.30 -6.45 -4.95
C MET A 59 -5.21 -6.33 -6.01
N THR A 60 -5.24 -5.23 -6.76
CA THR A 60 -4.29 -4.98 -7.85
C THR A 60 -2.89 -4.69 -7.31
N ASP A 61 -2.80 -3.96 -6.18
CA ASP A 61 -1.51 -3.50 -5.71
C ASP A 61 -1.46 -3.09 -4.23
N ILE A 62 -0.44 -3.56 -3.48
CA ILE A 62 -0.21 -3.13 -2.08
C ILE A 62 0.79 -1.97 -2.09
N THR A 63 0.33 -0.75 -1.80
CA THR A 63 1.13 0.49 -1.88
C THR A 63 1.97 0.75 -0.65
N ARG A 64 1.58 0.22 0.50
CA ARG A 64 2.32 0.35 1.75
C ARG A 64 2.11 -0.84 2.67
N ALA A 65 3.15 -1.22 3.41
CA ALA A 65 3.05 -2.21 4.47
C ALA A 65 3.86 -1.76 5.70
N THR A 66 3.18 -1.55 6.82
CA THR A 66 3.79 -1.14 8.09
C THR A 66 3.65 -2.28 9.09
N THR A 67 4.75 -2.69 9.72
CA THR A 67 4.72 -3.64 10.83
C THR A 67 4.11 -2.97 12.07
N LEU A 68 2.99 -3.52 12.56
CA LEU A 68 2.37 -3.12 13.82
C LEU A 68 2.91 -3.94 15.00
N ALA A 69 3.09 -5.24 14.79
CA ALA A 69 3.66 -6.15 15.78
C ALA A 69 4.46 -7.25 15.09
N ASP A 70 5.57 -7.63 15.70
CA ASP A 70 6.45 -8.70 15.23
C ASP A 70 6.98 -9.45 16.46
N THR A 71 6.28 -10.50 16.85
CA THR A 71 6.59 -11.31 18.04
C THR A 71 7.04 -12.71 17.62
N PRO A 72 7.50 -13.58 18.54
CA PRO A 72 7.77 -14.96 18.19
C PRO A 72 6.54 -15.75 17.72
N GLN A 73 5.32 -15.32 18.06
CA GLN A 73 4.07 -16.02 17.76
C GLN A 73 3.32 -15.45 16.56
N GLU A 74 3.43 -14.14 16.31
CA GLU A 74 2.61 -13.46 15.30
C GLU A 74 3.35 -12.32 14.60
N LEU A 75 2.89 -12.01 13.40
CA LEU A 75 3.22 -10.81 12.65
C LEU A 75 1.92 -10.09 12.31
N ILE A 76 1.81 -8.82 12.70
CA ILE A 76 0.67 -7.97 12.36
C ILE A 76 1.17 -6.83 11.48
N LEU A 77 0.57 -6.69 10.29
CA LEU A 77 0.87 -5.60 9.36
C LEU A 77 -0.38 -4.73 9.14
N ALA A 78 -0.19 -3.43 9.04
CA ALA A 78 -1.15 -2.53 8.39
C ALA A 78 -0.75 -2.39 6.91
N ILE A 79 -1.63 -2.80 6.02
CA ILE A 79 -1.43 -2.68 4.58
C ILE A 79 -2.33 -1.59 4.01
N GLN A 80 -1.78 -0.80 3.09
CA GLN A 80 -2.56 0.07 2.21
C GLN A 80 -2.49 -0.52 0.81
N TYR A 81 -3.63 -0.61 0.14
CA TYR A 81 -3.72 -1.21 -1.19
C TYR A 81 -4.74 -0.48 -2.04
N TYR A 82 -4.60 -0.64 -3.34
CA TYR A 82 -5.62 -0.33 -4.32
C TYR A 82 -6.39 -1.60 -4.69
N TRP A 83 -7.69 -1.45 -4.89
CA TRP A 83 -8.59 -2.50 -5.31
C TRP A 83 -9.49 -2.00 -6.44
N ASP A 84 -9.93 -2.92 -7.27
CA ASP A 84 -10.88 -2.69 -8.35
C ASP A 84 -11.78 -3.92 -8.53
N VAL A 85 -12.66 -3.88 -9.53
CA VAL A 85 -13.33 -5.07 -10.06
C VAL A 85 -12.84 -5.31 -11.47
N PRO A 86 -12.79 -6.57 -11.94
CA PRO A 86 -12.41 -6.89 -13.31
C PRO A 86 -13.23 -6.10 -14.34
N ASP A 87 -12.60 -5.79 -15.48
CA ASP A 87 -13.15 -4.92 -16.54
C ASP A 87 -14.55 -5.32 -17.05
N GLU A 88 -14.88 -6.61 -16.99
CA GLU A 88 -16.21 -7.12 -17.39
C GLU A 88 -17.33 -6.75 -16.39
N GLN A 89 -16.98 -6.49 -15.14
CA GLN A 89 -17.89 -6.09 -14.06
C GLN A 89 -17.93 -4.57 -13.87
N SER A 90 -16.82 -3.85 -14.11
CA SER A 90 -16.72 -2.40 -13.95
C SER A 90 -17.67 -1.61 -14.87
N GLN A 91 -18.08 -2.19 -16.01
CA GLN A 91 -18.98 -1.56 -16.99
C GLN A 91 -20.47 -1.57 -16.60
N ARG A 92 -20.85 -2.18 -15.48
CA ARG A 92 -22.27 -2.43 -15.11
C ARG A 92 -22.88 -1.41 -14.14
N GLY A 93 -22.13 -0.44 -13.64
CA GLY A 93 -22.56 0.47 -12.56
C GLY A 93 -22.35 1.95 -12.85
N SER A 94 -23.11 2.81 -12.16
CA SER A 94 -22.95 4.28 -12.17
C SER A 94 -21.94 4.80 -11.14
N VAL A 95 -21.46 3.95 -10.23
CA VAL A 95 -20.37 4.22 -9.27
C VAL A 95 -19.25 3.23 -9.56
N PRO A 96 -18.01 3.69 -9.79
CA PRO A 96 -16.91 2.78 -10.04
C PRO A 96 -16.56 2.00 -8.78
N CYS A 97 -16.49 0.67 -8.90
CA CYS A 97 -16.00 -0.20 -7.84
C CYS A 97 -14.48 -0.27 -7.94
N GLU A 98 -13.85 0.78 -7.45
CA GLU A 98 -12.40 0.88 -7.31
C GLU A 98 -12.06 1.81 -6.14
N GLY A 99 -10.84 1.70 -5.61
CA GLY A 99 -10.33 2.67 -4.66
C GLY A 99 -9.15 2.20 -3.83
N PHE A 100 -8.82 3.01 -2.82
CA PHE A 100 -7.79 2.67 -1.84
C PHE A 100 -8.43 2.28 -0.51
N ALA A 101 -7.82 1.30 0.17
CA ALA A 101 -8.25 0.87 1.48
C ALA A 101 -7.04 0.54 2.38
N THR A 102 -7.30 0.47 3.69
CA THR A 102 -6.32 0.05 4.69
C THR A 102 -6.87 -1.11 5.50
N ARG A 103 -6.06 -2.16 5.68
CA ARG A 103 -6.45 -3.34 6.46
C ARG A 103 -5.33 -3.77 7.38
N ASN A 104 -5.69 -4.35 8.51
CA ASN A 104 -4.75 -5.05 9.36
C ASN A 104 -4.79 -6.53 8.98
N VAL A 105 -3.63 -7.11 8.75
CA VAL A 105 -3.45 -8.54 8.48
C VAL A 105 -2.64 -9.16 9.60
N THR A 106 -3.11 -10.29 10.10
CA THR A 106 -2.43 -11.05 11.16
C THR A 106 -1.98 -12.38 10.60
N PHE A 107 -0.71 -12.69 10.81
CA PHE A 107 -0.10 -13.97 10.51
C PHE A 107 0.31 -14.67 11.80
N THR A 108 0.11 -15.98 11.84
CA THR A 108 0.72 -16.84 12.86
C THR A 108 2.10 -17.29 12.39
N LYS A 109 3.06 -17.37 13.32
CA LYS A 109 4.38 -17.92 13.08
C LYS A 109 4.45 -19.34 13.62
N SER A 110 4.75 -20.28 12.74
CA SER A 110 4.90 -21.69 13.12
C SER A 110 5.87 -22.40 12.19
N GLY A 111 6.72 -23.28 12.74
CA GLY A 111 7.65 -24.09 11.93
C GLY A 111 8.60 -23.31 11.03
N GLY A 112 8.88 -22.03 11.35
CA GLY A 112 9.71 -21.14 10.51
C GLY A 112 8.96 -20.46 9.36
N GLY A 113 7.65 -20.68 9.24
CA GLY A 113 6.77 -20.05 8.25
C GLY A 113 5.75 -19.09 8.84
N LEU A 114 5.08 -18.36 7.96
CA LEU A 114 3.97 -17.45 8.27
C LEU A 114 2.70 -17.96 7.58
N THR A 115 1.61 -18.02 8.33
CA THR A 115 0.28 -18.37 7.83
C THR A 115 -0.69 -17.25 8.14
N LEU A 116 -1.29 -16.66 7.11
CA LEU A 116 -2.30 -15.62 7.27
C LEU A 116 -3.51 -16.19 8.02
N GLN A 117 -3.85 -15.56 9.14
CA GLN A 117 -4.94 -15.99 10.02
C GLN A 117 -6.18 -15.12 9.84
N THR A 118 -6.00 -13.79 9.81
CA THR A 118 -7.12 -12.85 9.67
C THR A 118 -6.71 -11.61 8.86
N MET A 119 -7.72 -10.99 8.25
CA MET A 119 -7.65 -9.66 7.65
C MET A 119 -8.86 -8.87 8.11
N SER A 120 -8.68 -7.61 8.52
CA SER A 120 -9.79 -6.80 9.02
C SER A 120 -10.90 -6.61 7.97
N GLY A 121 -12.15 -6.59 8.41
CA GLY A 121 -13.35 -6.30 7.59
C GLY A 121 -13.49 -7.05 6.27
N THR A 122 -12.92 -8.26 6.16
CA THR A 122 -13.46 -9.28 5.28
C THR A 122 -14.82 -9.73 5.80
N ARG A 123 -15.62 -10.40 4.96
CA ARG A 123 -16.93 -10.90 5.39
C ARG A 123 -16.78 -11.84 6.60
N PRO A 124 -17.65 -11.75 7.63
CA PRO A 124 -17.68 -12.72 8.72
C PRO A 124 -18.09 -14.12 8.25
#